data_AF-A0A1B7SPF1-F1
#
_entry.id   AF-A0A1B7SPF1-F1
#
_cell.length_a   1.000
_cell.length_b   1.000
_cell.length_c   1.000
_cell.angle_alpha   90.00
_cell.angle_beta   90.00
_cell.angle_gamma   90.00
#
_symmetry.space_group_name_H-M   'P 1'
#
loop_
_entity.id
_entity.type
_entity.pdbx_description
1 polymer ?
#
loop_
_entity_poly.entity_id
_entity_poly.type
_entity_poly.pdbx_seq_one_letter_code
_entity_poly.pdbx_strand_id
1 'polypeptide(L)'
;MINRLHPYNGAVYMHLPDSKPRIPVVEPKEADLMSKRPEQQGTESQTLTLDDLISFDLNQLLVSERDAIIAKLPRRVLFRAEKSNNKLRNPISGSRVLMTLNRMVTQGLQQNEDPDQVNAFFADSRLKLDILDQEENRIDYIHEDGVYSAQLTDLRDGGKLVHRFTIGVNVN
;
A
#
# COMPACT_ATOMS: atom_id res chain seq x y z
N MET A 1 9.53 -9.23 -43.31
CA MET A 1 9.88 -7.86 -42.86
C MET A 1 10.50 -7.99 -41.48
N ILE A 2 11.73 -7.49 -41.27
CA ILE A 2 12.44 -7.65 -39.99
C ILE A 2 12.60 -6.26 -39.38
N ASN A 3 11.88 -5.99 -38.29
CA ASN A 3 12.02 -4.77 -37.51
C ASN A 3 13.40 -4.77 -36.85
N ARG A 4 14.18 -3.70 -37.01
CA ARG A 4 15.48 -3.55 -36.35
C ARG A 4 15.34 -2.58 -35.18
N LEU A 5 15.75 -3.05 -34.00
CA LEU A 5 15.88 -2.22 -32.81
C LEU A 5 17.14 -1.39 -32.96
N HIS A 6 17.06 -0.06 -32.83
CA HIS A 6 18.26 0.77 -32.89
C HIS A 6 19.01 0.65 -31.56
N PRO A 7 20.30 0.30 -31.56
CA PRO A 7 21.07 0.32 -30.33
C PRO A 7 21.11 1.77 -29.87
N TYR A 8 21.01 2.01 -28.56
CA TYR A 8 21.11 3.31 -27.88
C TYR A 8 19.85 4.16 -27.70
N ASN A 9 18.71 3.89 -28.35
CA ASN A 9 17.47 4.65 -28.07
C ASN A 9 16.22 3.79 -27.82
N GLY A 10 16.30 2.46 -27.96
CA GLY A 10 15.17 1.54 -27.74
C GLY A 10 14.01 1.72 -28.72
N ALA A 11 14.14 2.59 -29.73
CA ALA A 11 13.08 2.86 -30.68
C ALA A 11 13.04 1.78 -31.77
N VAL A 12 11.83 1.29 -32.05
CA VAL A 12 11.55 0.36 -33.15
C VAL A 12 10.94 1.15 -34.28
N TYR A 13 11.68 1.30 -35.38
CA TYR A 13 11.17 1.97 -36.58
C TYR A 13 10.51 0.95 -37.51
N MET A 14 9.20 1.10 -37.73
CA MET A 14 8.49 0.35 -38.76
C MET A 14 8.91 0.88 -40.13
N HIS A 15 9.53 0.03 -40.95
CA HIS A 15 9.86 0.36 -42.34
C HIS A 15 8.60 0.30 -43.20
N LEU A 16 7.83 1.39 -43.23
CA LEU A 16 6.79 1.64 -44.23
C LEU A 16 7.39 2.50 -45.35
N PRO A 17 7.26 2.09 -46.64
CA PRO A 17 7.64 2.95 -47.77
C PRO A 17 6.89 4.29 -47.66
N ASP A 18 7.58 5.39 -47.89
CA ASP A 18 7.07 6.78 -47.88
C ASP A 18 6.66 7.38 -46.52
N SER A 19 6.96 6.73 -45.38
CA SER A 19 6.70 7.34 -44.06
C SER A 19 7.79 8.36 -43.66
N LYS A 20 7.40 9.63 -43.49
CA LYS A 20 8.27 10.66 -42.89
C LYS A 20 8.19 10.55 -41.35
N PRO A 21 9.33 10.54 -40.63
CA PRO A 21 9.31 10.42 -39.17
C PRO A 21 8.61 11.64 -38.56
N ARG A 22 7.65 11.37 -37.66
CA ARG A 22 6.85 12.40 -36.98
C ARG A 22 7.65 13.16 -35.90
N ILE A 23 8.78 12.60 -35.50
CA ILE A 23 9.72 13.18 -34.54
C ILE A 23 10.99 13.51 -35.33
N PRO A 24 11.40 14.78 -35.44
CA PRO A 24 12.65 15.13 -36.09
C PRO A 24 13.80 14.54 -35.28
N VAL A 25 14.63 13.71 -35.94
CA VAL A 25 15.86 13.18 -35.34
C VAL A 25 16.87 14.33 -35.29
N VAL A 26 17.15 14.82 -34.09
CA VAL A 26 18.18 15.84 -33.88
C VAL A 26 19.52 15.10 -33.79
N GLU A 27 20.36 15.26 -34.81
CA GLU A 27 21.75 14.84 -34.74
C GLU A 27 22.49 15.72 -33.73
N PRO A 28 23.22 15.17 -32.75
CA PRO A 28 24.03 15.98 -31.85
C PRO A 28 25.21 16.55 -32.63
N LYS A 29 25.09 17.81 -33.08
CA LYS A 29 26.25 18.60 -33.52
C LYS A 29 26.99 19.08 -32.28
N GLU A 30 28.12 18.44 -32.00
CA GLU A 30 29.20 19.05 -31.22
C GLU A 30 29.73 20.25 -32.00
N ALA A 31 29.31 21.45 -31.59
CA ALA A 31 29.93 22.78 -31.81
C ALA A 31 28.85 23.83 -32.11
N ASP A 32 28.41 24.54 -31.07
CA ASP A 32 28.51 26.01 -31.04
C ASP A 32 28.06 26.54 -29.68
N LEU A 33 29.04 26.64 -28.78
CA LEU A 33 29.07 27.65 -27.75
C LEU A 33 29.11 29.03 -28.44
N MET A 34 28.01 29.77 -28.44
CA MET A 34 27.93 31.19 -28.06
C MET A 34 26.71 31.90 -28.68
N SER A 35 26.06 32.69 -27.81
CA SER A 35 25.30 33.91 -28.15
C SER A 35 23.89 33.79 -28.75
N LYS A 36 22.87 33.80 -27.87
CA LYS A 36 21.97 34.96 -27.62
C LYS A 36 20.68 34.49 -26.89
N ARG A 37 20.41 35.08 -25.73
CA ARG A 37 19.07 35.13 -25.10
C ARG A 37 18.13 35.96 -25.99
N PRO A 38 16.81 35.66 -26.02
CA PRO A 38 15.92 36.23 -25.01
C PRO A 38 14.85 35.27 -24.43
N GLU A 39 14.31 35.75 -23.32
CA GLU A 39 13.27 35.29 -22.41
C GLU A 39 12.07 34.55 -23.04
N GLN A 40 11.58 33.48 -22.36
CA GLN A 40 10.16 33.28 -22.05
C GLN A 40 9.91 32.01 -21.21
N GLN A 41 9.30 32.22 -20.03
CA GLN A 41 8.34 31.35 -19.33
C GLN A 41 8.62 29.84 -19.32
N GLY A 42 9.46 29.41 -18.37
CA GLY A 42 9.50 28.02 -17.93
C GLY A 42 8.37 27.76 -16.95
N THR A 43 7.23 27.29 -17.45
CA THR A 43 6.38 26.38 -16.68
C THR A 43 7.29 25.24 -16.24
N GLU A 44 7.43 25.04 -14.93
CA GLU A 44 8.19 23.95 -14.34
C GLU A 44 7.65 22.62 -14.87
N SER A 45 8.19 22.14 -15.99
CA SER A 45 8.17 20.73 -16.32
C SER A 45 9.01 20.06 -15.24
N GLN A 46 8.34 19.66 -14.17
CA GLN A 46 8.88 18.75 -13.17
C GLN A 46 9.28 17.46 -13.93
N THR A 47 10.52 17.42 -14.40
CA THR A 47 11.19 16.17 -14.75
C THR A 47 11.24 15.36 -13.47
N LEU A 48 10.26 14.47 -13.31
CA LEU A 48 10.29 13.41 -12.32
C LEU A 48 11.66 12.75 -12.43
N THR A 49 12.44 12.84 -11.37
CA THR A 49 13.75 12.21 -11.32
C THR A 49 13.56 10.69 -11.30
N LEU A 50 14.57 9.92 -11.71
CA LEU A 50 14.54 8.46 -11.57
C LEU A 50 14.29 8.04 -10.11
N ASP A 51 14.70 8.86 -9.14
CA ASP A 51 14.40 8.67 -7.72
C ASP A 51 12.91 8.89 -7.41
N ASP A 52 12.25 9.87 -8.04
CA ASP A 52 10.80 10.07 -7.92
C ASP A 52 10.00 8.90 -8.52
N LEU A 53 10.48 8.31 -9.61
CA LEU A 53 9.86 7.12 -10.23
C LEU A 53 10.08 5.84 -9.41
N ILE A 54 11.18 5.75 -8.65
CA ILE A 54 11.44 4.64 -7.72
C ILE A 54 10.59 4.79 -6.44
N SER A 55 10.23 6.02 -6.07
CA SER A 55 9.30 6.28 -4.96
C SER A 55 7.82 6.08 -5.30
N PHE A 56 7.47 5.87 -6.58
CA PHE A 56 6.18 5.33 -7.02
C PHE A 56 6.10 3.83 -6.68
N ASP A 57 6.18 3.52 -5.39
CA ASP A 57 5.80 2.24 -4.83
C ASP A 57 4.32 2.06 -5.19
N LEU A 58 4.03 1.17 -6.15
CA LEU A 58 2.67 0.87 -6.65
C LEU A 58 1.71 0.36 -5.55
N ASN A 59 2.20 0.22 -4.30
CA ASN A 59 1.42 -0.09 -3.10
C ASN A 59 1.31 1.07 -2.11
N GLN A 60 1.79 2.28 -2.45
CA GLN A 60 1.58 3.45 -1.62
C GLN A 60 0.14 3.94 -1.78
N LEU A 61 -0.75 3.41 -0.93
CA LEU A 61 -1.94 4.17 -0.53
C LEU A 61 -1.50 5.59 -0.16
N LEU A 62 -2.19 6.59 -0.70
CA LEU A 62 -1.93 7.98 -0.35
C LEU A 62 -2.08 8.13 1.18
N VAL A 63 -1.24 8.94 1.82
CA VAL A 63 -1.28 9.13 3.29
C VAL A 63 -2.71 9.46 3.76
N SER A 64 -3.43 10.27 2.99
CA SER A 64 -4.84 10.61 3.23
C SER A 64 -5.79 9.41 3.18
N GLU A 65 -5.58 8.45 2.29
CA GLU A 65 -6.40 7.24 2.18
C GLU A 65 -6.13 6.30 3.36
N ARG A 66 -4.86 6.18 3.77
CA ARG A 66 -4.49 5.42 4.97
C ARG A 66 -5.12 6.01 6.22
N ASP A 67 -5.01 7.32 6.40
CA ASP A 67 -5.59 8.00 7.56
C ASP A 67 -7.11 7.82 7.61
N ALA A 68 -7.78 7.84 6.45
CA ALA A 68 -9.20 7.55 6.34
C ALA A 68 -9.56 6.10 6.74
N ILE A 69 -8.75 5.13 6.34
CA ILE A 69 -8.91 3.72 6.74
C ILE A 69 -8.68 3.56 8.25
N ILE A 70 -7.63 4.17 8.78
CA ILE A 70 -7.27 4.13 10.21
C ILE A 70 -8.38 4.74 11.06
N ALA A 71 -8.96 5.87 10.61
CA ALA A 71 -10.07 6.53 11.31
C ALA A 71 -11.33 5.65 11.42
N LYS A 72 -11.51 4.69 10.50
CA LYS A 72 -12.65 3.75 10.51
C LYS A 72 -12.36 2.46 11.28
N LEU A 73 -11.16 2.28 11.81
CA LEU A 73 -10.84 1.07 12.57
C LEU A 73 -11.71 0.99 13.84
N PRO A 74 -12.34 -0.17 14.09
CA PRO A 74 -13.17 -0.34 15.27
C PRO A 74 -12.33 -0.27 16.56
N ARG A 75 -12.90 0.26 17.63
CA ARG A 75 -12.29 0.25 18.96
C ARG A 75 -12.43 -1.10 19.66
N ARG A 76 -13.43 -1.90 19.27
CA ARG A 76 -13.70 -3.22 19.84
C ARG A 76 -14.10 -4.20 18.74
N VAL A 77 -13.50 -5.39 18.77
CA VAL A 77 -13.84 -6.51 17.89
C VAL A 77 -14.32 -7.66 18.75
N LEU A 78 -15.41 -8.32 18.33
CA LEU A 78 -16.00 -9.45 19.04
C LEU A 78 -15.88 -10.72 18.22
N PHE A 79 -15.34 -11.77 18.82
CA PHE A 79 -15.29 -13.11 18.27
C PHE A 79 -16.24 -14.01 19.04
N ARG A 80 -17.05 -14.75 18.28
CA ARG A 80 -17.79 -15.90 18.80
C ARG A 80 -16.98 -17.15 18.51
N ALA A 81 -16.78 -17.96 19.53
CA ALA A 81 -16.02 -19.19 19.45
C ALA A 81 -16.77 -20.34 20.15
N GLU A 82 -16.35 -21.56 19.86
CA GLU A 82 -16.82 -22.77 20.54
C GLU A 82 -15.72 -23.25 21.48
N LYS A 83 -16.11 -23.81 22.63
CA LYS A 83 -15.16 -24.35 23.62
C LYS A 83 -15.21 -25.87 23.59
N SER A 84 -14.04 -26.49 23.68
CA SER A 84 -13.85 -27.93 23.83
C SER A 84 -12.73 -28.17 24.83
N ASN A 85 -12.94 -29.06 25.80
CA ASN A 85 -11.96 -29.37 26.86
C ASN A 85 -11.37 -28.13 27.53
N ASN A 86 -12.25 -27.20 27.90
CA ASN A 86 -11.92 -25.96 28.58
C ASN A 86 -11.06 -24.94 27.80
N LYS A 87 -10.81 -25.16 26.51
CA LYS A 87 -10.13 -24.22 25.60
C LYS A 87 -10.99 -23.95 24.36
N LEU A 88 -10.70 -22.87 23.64
CA LEU A 88 -11.32 -22.60 22.36
C LEU A 88 -10.97 -23.72 21.38
N ARG A 89 -11.99 -24.30 20.74
CA ARG A 89 -11.85 -25.33 19.71
C ARG A 89 -10.95 -24.86 18.56
N ASN A 90 -11.13 -23.59 18.17
CA ASN A 90 -10.33 -22.91 17.15
C ASN A 90 -9.71 -21.66 17.77
N PRO A 91 -8.42 -21.68 18.11
CA PRO A 91 -7.71 -20.50 18.62
C PRO A 91 -7.79 -19.34 17.64
N ILE A 92 -7.81 -18.12 18.16
CA ILE A 92 -7.85 -16.90 17.34
C ILE A 92 -6.41 -16.41 17.16
N SER A 93 -5.94 -16.43 15.91
CA SER A 93 -4.63 -15.89 15.52
C SER A 93 -4.71 -14.41 15.13
N GLY A 94 -3.56 -13.73 15.12
CA GLY A 94 -3.45 -12.37 14.58
C GLY A 94 -3.95 -12.23 13.14
N SER A 95 -3.68 -13.23 12.29
CA SER A 95 -4.20 -13.24 10.90
C SER A 95 -5.72 -13.24 10.84
N ARG A 96 -6.39 -14.02 11.69
CA ARG A 96 -7.85 -14.05 11.79
C ARG A 96 -8.40 -12.70 12.25
N VAL A 97 -7.69 -12.02 13.15
CA VAL A 97 -8.03 -10.67 13.60
C VAL A 97 -7.91 -9.66 12.46
N LEU A 98 -6.79 -9.65 11.72
CA LEU A 98 -6.58 -8.78 10.57
C LEU A 98 -7.63 -9.00 9.48
N MET A 99 -7.95 -10.25 9.13
CA MET A 99 -9.01 -10.55 8.17
C MET A 99 -10.38 -10.04 8.64
N THR A 100 -10.65 -10.10 9.94
CA THR A 100 -11.91 -9.61 10.52
C THR A 100 -11.97 -8.09 10.49
N LEU A 101 -10.87 -7.41 10.83
CA LEU A 101 -10.74 -5.96 10.72
C LEU A 101 -10.95 -5.49 9.29
N ASN A 102 -10.27 -6.12 8.33
CA ASN A 102 -10.43 -5.82 6.91
C ASN A 102 -11.92 -5.93 6.50
N ARG A 103 -12.57 -7.05 6.85
CA ARG A 103 -14.01 -7.21 6.55
C ARG A 103 -14.87 -6.13 7.18
N MET A 104 -14.63 -5.77 8.44
CA MET A 104 -15.41 -4.74 9.15
C MET A 104 -15.24 -3.36 8.51
N VAL A 105 -14.00 -2.98 8.19
CA VAL A 105 -13.72 -1.70 7.54
C VAL A 105 -14.31 -1.66 6.14
N THR A 106 -14.13 -2.73 5.36
CA THR A 106 -14.69 -2.87 4.01
C THR A 106 -16.22 -2.79 4.02
N GLN A 107 -16.89 -3.39 5.02
CA GLN A 107 -18.34 -3.30 5.18
C GLN A 107 -18.83 -1.90 5.60
N GLY A 108 -17.97 -1.12 6.25
CA GLY A 108 -18.25 0.25 6.67
C GLY A 108 -17.94 1.31 5.61
N LEU A 109 -17.48 0.91 4.42
CA LEU A 109 -17.18 1.82 3.32
C LEU A 109 -18.45 2.44 2.74
N GLN A 110 -18.35 3.71 2.32
CA GLN A 110 -19.37 4.37 1.52
C GLN A 110 -19.32 3.86 0.07
N GLN A 111 -20.41 4.03 -0.69
CA GLN A 111 -20.52 3.53 -2.07
C GLN A 111 -19.43 4.03 -3.04
N ASN A 112 -18.75 5.13 -2.70
CA ASN A 112 -17.71 5.74 -3.52
C ASN A 112 -16.28 5.33 -3.13
N GLU A 113 -16.12 4.46 -2.13
CA GLU A 113 -14.82 4.08 -1.60
C GLU A 113 -14.43 2.70 -2.12
N ASP A 114 -13.16 2.57 -2.51
CA ASP A 114 -12.67 1.37 -3.16
C ASP A 114 -12.31 0.29 -2.11
N PRO A 115 -12.97 -0.88 -2.11
CA PRO A 115 -12.61 -1.98 -1.22
C PRO A 115 -11.20 -2.52 -1.47
N ASP A 116 -10.65 -2.36 -2.68
CA ASP A 116 -9.30 -2.84 -3.00
C ASP A 116 -8.22 -2.06 -2.25
N GLN A 117 -8.47 -0.79 -1.95
CA GLN A 117 -7.57 0.02 -1.11
C GLN A 117 -7.51 -0.49 0.33
N VAL A 118 -8.65 -0.87 0.90
CA VAL A 118 -8.70 -1.47 2.25
C VAL A 118 -7.97 -2.81 2.26
N ASN A 119 -8.20 -3.64 1.24
CA ASN A 119 -7.51 -4.92 1.11
C ASN A 119 -5.99 -4.72 1.00
N ALA A 120 -5.53 -3.76 0.19
CA ALA A 120 -4.12 -3.42 0.05
C ALA A 120 -3.51 -2.95 1.39
N PHE A 121 -4.24 -2.14 2.16
CA PHE A 121 -3.78 -1.67 3.48
C PHE A 121 -3.49 -2.83 4.43
N PHE A 122 -4.42 -3.78 4.56
CA PHE A 122 -4.26 -4.90 5.49
C PHE A 122 -3.38 -6.04 4.94
N ALA A 123 -3.15 -6.08 3.62
CA ALA A 123 -2.21 -7.00 2.99
C ALA A 123 -0.76 -6.52 3.09
N ASP A 124 -0.53 -5.28 3.53
CA ASP A 124 0.81 -4.72 3.62
C ASP A 124 1.65 -5.46 4.66
N SER A 125 2.76 -6.05 4.21
CA SER A 125 3.74 -6.73 5.06
C SER A 125 4.36 -5.85 6.15
N ARG A 126 4.30 -4.52 6.00
CA ARG A 126 4.82 -3.55 6.96
C ARG A 126 3.84 -3.27 8.11
N LEU A 127 2.60 -3.72 7.98
CA LEU A 127 1.58 -3.62 9.02
C LEU A 127 1.69 -4.80 9.98
N LYS A 128 2.03 -4.51 11.24
CA LYS A 128 2.21 -5.52 12.29
C LYS A 128 1.07 -5.49 13.28
N LEU A 129 0.49 -6.65 13.58
CA LEU A 129 -0.49 -6.83 14.65
C LEU A 129 0.14 -7.60 15.81
N ASP A 130 0.09 -7.00 17.00
CA ASP A 130 0.48 -7.64 18.24
C ASP A 130 -0.75 -7.81 19.14
N ILE A 131 -1.03 -9.05 19.57
CA ILE A 131 -2.08 -9.35 20.54
C ILE A 131 -1.44 -9.42 21.92
N LEU A 132 -2.11 -8.81 22.90
CA LEU A 132 -1.68 -8.68 24.28
C LEU A 132 -2.71 -9.32 25.20
N ASP A 133 -2.23 -10.11 26.16
CA ASP A 133 -3.05 -10.65 27.24
C ASP A 133 -3.43 -9.58 28.29
N GLN A 134 -4.03 -10.00 29.41
CA GLN A 134 -4.44 -9.10 30.49
C GLN A 134 -3.25 -8.49 31.25
N GLU A 135 -2.08 -9.10 31.15
CA GLU A 135 -0.83 -8.66 31.78
C GLU A 135 0.05 -7.86 30.80
N GLU A 136 -0.48 -7.54 29.61
CA GLU A 136 0.22 -6.89 28.50
C GLU A 136 1.39 -7.72 27.91
N ASN A 137 1.38 -9.04 28.10
CA ASN A 137 2.32 -9.94 27.42
C ASN A 137 1.86 -10.22 25.99
N ARG A 138 2.81 -10.26 25.06
CA ARG A 138 2.55 -10.60 23.66
C ARG A 138 2.23 -12.09 23.53
N ILE A 139 1.10 -12.39 22.88
CA ILE A 139 0.65 -13.75 22.59
C ILE A 139 0.41 -13.93 21.09
N ASP A 140 0.70 -15.12 20.57
CA ASP A 140 0.47 -15.44 19.15
C ASP A 140 -0.98 -15.91 18.89
N TYR A 141 -1.59 -16.56 19.88
CA TYR A 141 -2.91 -17.18 19.78
C TYR A 141 -3.74 -16.97 21.05
N ILE A 142 -5.01 -16.64 20.86
CA ILE A 142 -6.00 -16.61 21.94
C ILE A 142 -6.65 -18.00 22.05
N HIS A 143 -6.47 -18.65 23.19
CA HIS A 143 -6.97 -20.00 23.47
C HIS A 143 -8.15 -20.04 24.42
N GLU A 144 -8.49 -18.93 25.07
CA GLU A 144 -9.51 -18.87 26.12
C GLU A 144 -10.47 -17.72 25.83
N ASP A 145 -11.63 -17.79 26.47
CA ASP A 145 -12.61 -16.72 26.44
C ASP A 145 -12.21 -15.60 27.40
N GLY A 146 -12.58 -14.37 27.03
CA GLY A 146 -12.16 -13.20 27.79
C GLY A 146 -11.92 -11.98 26.92
N VAL A 147 -11.21 -11.02 27.51
CA VAL A 147 -10.91 -9.74 26.90
C VAL A 147 -9.41 -9.60 26.74
N TYR A 148 -8.98 -9.29 25.52
CA TYR A 148 -7.60 -9.12 25.12
C TYR A 148 -7.41 -7.74 24.50
N SER A 149 -6.18 -7.24 24.50
CA SER A 149 -5.81 -6.01 23.80
C SER A 149 -5.09 -6.35 22.50
N ALA A 150 -5.19 -5.50 21.50
CA ALA A 150 -4.39 -5.62 20.29
C ALA A 150 -3.89 -4.26 19.81
N GLN A 151 -2.69 -4.27 19.26
CA GLN A 151 -1.98 -3.10 18.79
C GLN A 151 -1.57 -3.30 17.33
N LEU A 152 -1.94 -2.33 16.50
CA LEU A 152 -1.56 -2.25 15.12
C LEU A 152 -0.43 -1.24 14.98
N THR A 153 0.69 -1.66 14.40
CA THR A 153 1.90 -0.85 14.26
C THR A 153 2.30 -0.80 12.79
N ASP A 154 2.64 0.39 12.28
CA ASP A 154 3.19 0.53 10.92
C ASP A 154 4.71 0.67 10.99
N LEU A 155 5.41 -0.27 10.35
CA LEU A 155 6.86 -0.29 10.29
C LEU A 155 7.45 0.77 9.35
N ARG A 156 6.63 1.39 8.47
CA ARG A 156 7.06 2.51 7.59
C ARG A 156 7.46 3.74 8.39
N ASP A 157 6.71 4.02 9.45
CA ASP A 157 6.89 5.21 10.29
C ASP A 157 7.79 4.92 11.50
N GLY A 158 8.78 4.04 11.34
CA GLY A 158 9.69 3.67 12.42
C GLY A 158 9.04 2.85 13.54
N GLY A 159 7.95 2.13 13.24
CA GLY A 159 7.23 1.31 14.23
C GLY A 159 6.23 2.12 15.06
N LYS A 160 5.61 3.13 14.46
CA LYS A 160 4.60 3.95 15.13
C LYS A 160 3.32 3.16 15.37
N LEU A 161 2.75 3.30 16.57
CA LEU A 161 1.43 2.77 16.88
C LEU A 161 0.37 3.48 16.02
N VAL A 162 -0.33 2.69 15.21
CA VAL A 162 -1.40 3.14 14.32
C VAL A 162 -2.72 3.15 15.07
N HIS A 163 -3.03 2.03 15.73
CA HIS A 163 -4.32 1.86 16.40
C HIS A 163 -4.24 0.83 17.51
N ARG A 164 -4.97 1.06 18.61
CA ARG A 164 -5.14 0.11 19.71
C ARG A 164 -6.62 -0.18 19.88
N PHE A 165 -6.96 -1.46 20.00
CA PHE A 165 -8.33 -1.91 20.13
C PHE A 165 -8.44 -3.11 21.06
N THR A 166 -9.66 -3.41 21.49
CA THR A 166 -9.97 -4.53 22.39
C THR A 166 -10.58 -5.69 21.60
N ILE A 167 -10.16 -6.91 21.91
CA ILE A 167 -10.71 -8.14 21.38
C ILE A 167 -11.51 -8.82 22.48
N GLY A 168 -12.82 -8.93 22.30
CA GLY A 168 -13.68 -9.74 23.17
C GLY A 168 -13.91 -11.11 22.54
N VAL A 169 -13.72 -12.18 23.30
CA VAL A 169 -13.98 -13.54 22.87
C VAL A 169 -15.07 -14.14 23.76
N ASN A 170 -16.20 -14.47 23.13
CA ASN A 170 -17.35 -15.06 23.79
C ASN A 170 -17.56 -16.48 23.30
N VAL A 171 -17.89 -17.38 24.23
CA VAL A 171 -18.23 -18.78 23.93
C VAL A 171 -19.74 -18.92 23.87
N ASN A 172 -20.23 -19.66 22.87
CA ASN A 172 -21.60 -20.15 22.82
C ASN A 172 -21.71 -21.54 23.45
#